data_AF-A0A654E7G7-F1
#
_entry.id   AF-A0A654E7G7-F1
#
_cell.length_a   1.000
_cell.length_b   1.000
_cell.length_c   1.000
_cell.angle_alpha   90.00
_cell.angle_beta   90.00
_cell.angle_gamma   90.00
#
_symmetry.space_group_name_H-M   'P 1'
#
loop_
_entity.id
_entity.type
_entity.pdbx_description
1 polymer ?
#
loop_
_entity_poly.entity_id
_entity_poly.type
_entity_poly.pdbx_seq_one_letter_code
_entity_poly.pdbx_strand_id
1 'polypeptide(L)' 'MSTKGAAAAYPSAARISDSPCYLQYSASLKCLEEFGSDKSKCQDHFDVYKECKKKEREARLERNKTRSLFS' A
#
# COMPACT_ATOMS: atom_id res chain seq x y z
N MET A 1 10.90 -37.72 -12.69
CA MET A 1 10.54 -37.06 -11.42
C MET A 1 10.51 -35.55 -11.66
N SER A 2 9.31 -34.96 -11.74
CA SER A 2 9.12 -33.55 -12.06
C SER A 2 9.42 -32.67 -10.85
N THR A 3 10.53 -31.95 -10.88
CA THR A 3 10.91 -30.99 -9.85
C THR A 3 10.04 -29.73 -9.95
N LYS A 4 9.09 -29.66 -9.03
CA LYS A 4 8.44 -28.47 -8.42
C LYS A 4 9.18 -27.15 -8.67
N GLY A 5 8.90 -26.49 -9.80
CA GLY A 5 9.26 -25.09 -10.03
C GLY A 5 8.16 -24.20 -9.48
N ALA A 6 8.07 -24.08 -8.15
CA ALA A 6 7.25 -23.04 -7.53
C ALA A 6 7.78 -21.71 -8.05
N ALA A 7 6.98 -21.04 -8.89
CA ALA A 7 7.22 -19.66 -9.28
C ALA A 7 7.48 -18.88 -7.99
N ALA A 8 8.70 -18.35 -7.86
CA ALA A 8 9.07 -17.49 -6.76
C ALA A 8 8.11 -16.30 -6.78
N ALA A 9 7.05 -16.38 -5.98
CA ALA A 9 6.17 -15.27 -5.70
C ALA A 9 7.04 -14.23 -5.00
N TYR A 10 7.58 -13.29 -5.77
CA TYR A 10 8.33 -12.16 -5.24
C TYR A 10 7.52 -11.57 -4.06
N PRO A 11 8.08 -11.46 -2.86
CA PRO A 11 7.39 -10.90 -1.69
C PRO A 11 7.31 -9.36 -1.78
N SER A 12 7.03 -8.85 -2.98
CA SER A 12 7.13 -7.42 -3.32
C SER A 12 5.77 -6.73 -3.42
N ALA A 13 4.68 -7.50 -3.54
CA ALA A 13 3.33 -6.98 -3.37
C ALA A 13 2.91 -7.19 -1.91
N ALA A 14 3.46 -6.38 -0.99
CA ALA A 14 2.85 -6.21 0.32
C ALA A 14 1.36 -5.96 0.09
N ARG A 15 0.49 -6.81 0.63
CA ARG A 15 -0.94 -6.66 0.36
C ARG A 15 -1.39 -5.34 0.96
N ILE A 16 -2.39 -4.71 0.36
CA ILE A 16 -2.91 -3.43 0.87
C ILE A 16 -3.36 -3.59 2.34
N SER A 17 -3.78 -4.80 2.73
CA SER A 17 -4.10 -5.22 4.10
C SER A 17 -2.94 -5.17 5.09
N ASP A 18 -1.70 -5.36 4.63
CA ASP A 18 -0.50 -5.35 5.48
C ASP A 18 0.07 -3.93 5.65
N SER A 19 -0.45 -2.97 4.87
CA SER A 19 -0.04 -1.57 4.97
C SER A 19 -0.80 -0.85 6.09
N PRO A 20 -0.14 0.06 6.84
CA PRO A 20 -0.82 0.90 7.83
C PRO A 20 -1.89 1.81 7.17
N CYS A 21 -1.85 1.94 5.85
CA CYS A 21 -2.79 2.71 5.04
C CYS A 21 -4.09 1.96 4.73
N TYR A 22 -4.21 0.68 5.13
CA TYR A 22 -5.38 -0.15 4.89
C TYR A 22 -6.67 0.49 5.43
N LEU A 23 -6.61 1.13 6.59
CA LEU A 23 -7.77 1.78 7.21
C LEU A 23 -8.36 2.86 6.30
N GLN A 24 -7.51 3.70 5.71
CA GLN A 24 -7.93 4.78 4.82
C GLN A 24 -8.47 4.24 3.50
N TYR A 25 -7.85 3.17 2.99
CA TYR A 25 -8.36 2.46 1.81
C TYR A 25 -9.73 1.82 2.06
N SER A 26 -9.94 1.22 3.23
CA SER A 26 -11.24 0.66 3.60
C SER A 26 -12.30 1.75 3.77
N ALA A 27 -11.93 2.93 4.27
CA ALA A 27 -12.82 4.08 4.39
C ALA A 27 -13.21 4.64 3.01
N SER A 28 -12.27 4.74 2.06
CA SER A 28 -12.58 5.19 0.71
C SER A 28 -13.49 4.21 -0.04
N LEU A 29 -13.31 2.90 0.18
CA LEU A 29 -14.21 1.87 -0.37
C LEU A 29 -15.61 1.95 0.21
N LYS A 30 -15.76 2.11 1.54
CA LYS A 30 -17.06 2.31 2.17
C LYS A 30 -17.79 3.55 1.64
N CYS A 31 -17.05 4.65 1.46
CA CYS A 31 -17.59 5.87 0.87
C CYS A 31 -18.08 5.62 -0.58
N LEU A 32 -17.36 4.84 -1.38
CA LEU A 32 -17.81 4.47 -2.72
C LEU A 32 -19.08 3.59 -2.69
N GLU A 33 -19.20 2.68 -1.73
CA GLU A 33 -20.41 1.87 -1.53
C GLU A 33 -21.61 2.72 -1.12
N GLU A 34 -21.41 3.71 -0.25
CA GLU A 34 -22.48 4.58 0.26
C GLU A 34 -22.97 5.61 -0.77
N PHE A 35 -22.05 6.23 -1.52
CA PHE A 35 -22.37 7.28 -2.48
C PHE A 35 -22.47 6.79 -3.92
N GLY A 36 -22.45 5.48 -4.16
CA GLY A 36 -22.77 4.89 -5.47
C GLY A 36 -21.88 5.34 -6.64
N SER A 37 -20.62 5.71 -6.37
CA SER A 37 -19.60 6.23 -7.33
C SER A 37 -19.40 7.75 -7.40
N ASP A 38 -19.92 8.55 -6.47
CA ASP A 38 -19.48 9.95 -6.30
C ASP A 38 -18.03 10.00 -5.78
N LYS A 39 -17.07 9.74 -6.68
CA LYS A 39 -15.62 9.78 -6.40
C LYS A 39 -15.18 11.12 -5.83
N SER A 40 -15.85 12.22 -6.21
CA SER A 40 -15.58 13.57 -5.73
C SER A 40 -15.74 13.69 -4.21
N LYS A 41 -16.74 13.04 -3.61
CA LYS A 41 -16.97 13.06 -2.16
C LYS A 41 -15.96 12.20 -1.41
N CYS A 42 -15.49 11.13 -2.05
CA CYS A 42 -14.53 10.20 -1.47
C CYS A 42 -13.07 10.56 -1.79
N GLN A 43 -12.84 11.65 -2.51
CA GLN A 43 -11.54 12.07 -3.03
C GLN A 43 -10.53 12.30 -1.90
N ASP A 44 -10.99 12.91 -0.80
CA ASP A 44 -10.18 13.12 0.40
C ASP A 44 -9.65 11.80 0.99
N HIS A 45 -10.48 10.75 1.06
CA HIS A 45 -10.04 9.44 1.55
C HIS A 45 -8.99 8.79 0.62
N PHE A 46 -9.12 8.99 -0.69
CA PHE A 46 -8.11 8.53 -1.66
C PHE A 46 -6.81 9.31 -1.54
N ASP A 47 -6.88 10.61 -1.32
CA ASP A 47 -5.70 11.45 -1.21
C ASP A 47 -4.95 11.20 0.10
N VAL A 48 -5.66 11.01 1.21
CA VAL A 48 -5.06 10.53 2.48
C VAL A 48 -4.41 9.15 2.31
N TYR A 49 -5.06 8.23 1.58
CA TYR A 49 -4.45 6.92 1.26
C TYR A 49 -3.17 7.04 0.43
N LYS A 50 -3.15 7.90 -0.60
CA LYS A 50 -1.94 8.17 -1.41
C LYS A 50 -0.82 8.78 -0.57
N GLU A 51 -1.15 9.75 0.28
CA GLU A 51 -0.19 10.37 1.20
C GLU A 51 0.40 9.33 2.16
N CYS A 52 -0.43 8.46 2.71
CA CYS A 52 0.02 7.39 3.58
C CYS A 52 0.99 6.44 2.85
N LYS A 53 0.65 6.00 1.63
CA LYS A 53 1.53 5.18 0.79
C LYS A 53 2.85 5.87 0.45
N LYS A 54 2.81 7.20 0.23
CA LYS A 54 4.00 8.02 -0.03
C LYS A 54 4.92 8.04 1.20
N LYS A 55 4.36 8.32 2.39
CA LYS A 55 5.10 8.31 3.67
C LYS A 55 5.71 6.94 3.97
N GLU A 56 4.99 5.84 3.73
CA GLU A 56 5.52 4.48 3.91
C GLU A 56 6.74 4.24 3.02
N ARG A 57 6.66 4.64 1.74
CA ARG A 57 7.77 4.53 0.79
C ARG A 57 8.97 5.39 1.22
N GLU A 58 8.73 6.62 1.65
CA GLU A 58 9.77 7.54 2.13
C GLU A 58 10.46 6.99 3.38
N ALA A 59 9.70 6.51 4.38
CA ALA A 59 10.24 5.86 5.57
C ALA A 59 11.04 4.59 5.24
N ARG A 60 10.67 3.86 4.18
CA ARG A 60 11.43 2.72 3.69
C ARG A 60 12.74 3.16 2.99
N LEU A 61 12.70 4.25 2.23
CA LEU A 61 13.88 4.83 1.59
C LEU A 61 14.88 5.35 2.62
N GLU A 62 14.42 6.08 3.65
CA GLU A 62 15.29 6.60 4.71
C GLU A 62 15.96 5.48 5.52
N ARG A 63 15.22 4.40 5.82
CA ARG A 63 15.80 3.19 6.42
C ARG A 63 16.82 2.50 5.50
N ASN A 64 16.59 2.47 4.19
CA ASN A 64 17.56 1.90 3.25
C ASN A 64 18.82 2.78 3.15
N LYS A 65 18.64 4.10 3.09
CA LYS A 65 19.73 5.07 3.03
C LYS A 65 20.64 4.99 4.27
N THR A 66 20.07 4.89 5.46
CA THR A 66 20.84 4.71 6.70
C THR A 66 21.55 3.37 6.78
N ARG A 67 20.93 2.27 6.29
CA ARG A 67 21.60 0.96 6.20
C ARG A 67 22.76 0.92 5.20
N SER A 68 22.67 1.66 4.10
CA SER A 68 23.74 1.72 3.09
C SER A 68 24.97 2.51 3.54
N LEU A 69 24.87 3.35 4.58
CA LEU A 69 25.97 4.19 5.07
C LEU A 69 26.78 3.53 6.21
N PHE A 70 26.32 2.40 6.73
CA PHE A 70 26.99 1.62 7.78
C PHE A 70 27.42 0.22 7.30
N SER A 71 27.62 0.03 5.99
CA SER A 71 28.10 -1.22 5.40
C SER A 71 29.53 -1.12 4.88
#